data_AF-A0A924G197-F1
#
_entry.id   AF-A0A924G197-F1
#
_cell.length_a   1.000
_cell.length_b   1.000
_cell.length_c   1.000
_cell.angle_alpha   90.00
_cell.angle_beta   90.00
_cell.angle_gamma   90.00
#
_symmetry.space_group_name_H-M   'P 1'
#
loop_
_entity.id
_entity.type
_entity.pdbx_description
1 polymer ?
#
loop_
_entity_poly.entity_id
_entity_poly.type
_entity_poly.pdbx_seq_one_letter_code
_entity_poly.pdbx_strand_id
1 'polypeptide(L)'
;MEATTTTDFKKFLLTAFDNGEYATDDVIAFVMPLFEEVLSFHDDGLVAPFEKQETVFITDDRLDIDENLAHKPSNSLDKIKELFKDYHSIGFVVTDETKVVTDIDEGLQQHINLNIHKDVQQPLKNPAYLLGYRCYEELLDHHDALTDIFCLGLILGSMALSLDLYDEDDLETFVNYRTNPVYYNHRIHPTVSSLITEMTELDRNKRCPDLLDIINRLKHYRDFDPEKQTDLSNISGWVNKEISTRSQYILNKLRNRLFDTSRRNR
;
A
#
# COMPACT_ATOMS: atom_id res chain seq x y z
N MET A 1 8.34 -33.00 20.76
CA MET A 1 7.45 -32.00 20.15
C MET A 1 7.73 -30.72 20.91
N GLU A 2 8.52 -29.82 20.32
CA GLU A 2 8.55 -28.43 20.79
C GLU A 2 7.15 -27.84 20.58
N ALA A 3 6.66 -27.08 21.55
CA ALA A 3 5.38 -26.40 21.41
C ALA A 3 5.57 -25.25 20.42
N THR A 4 4.84 -25.29 19.30
CA THR A 4 4.76 -24.17 18.36
C THR A 4 4.30 -22.93 19.11
N THR A 5 5.10 -21.87 19.07
CA THR A 5 4.76 -20.61 19.73
C THR A 5 4.01 -19.74 18.74
N THR A 6 2.73 -19.51 19.00
CA THR A 6 1.89 -18.64 18.17
C THR A 6 1.64 -17.31 18.88
N THR A 7 1.89 -16.19 18.20
CA THR A 7 1.61 -14.85 18.70
C THR A 7 0.72 -14.10 17.73
N ASP A 8 -0.38 -13.54 18.22
CA ASP A 8 -1.25 -12.66 17.43
C ASP A 8 -0.48 -11.48 16.80
N PHE A 9 -0.76 -11.15 15.53
CA PHE A 9 0.00 -10.13 14.80
C PHE A 9 -0.12 -8.74 15.42
N LYS A 10 -1.31 -8.35 15.89
CA LYS A 10 -1.51 -7.08 16.59
C LYS A 10 -0.68 -7.02 17.87
N LYS A 11 -0.57 -8.12 18.61
CA LYS A 11 0.31 -8.20 19.78
C LYS A 11 1.79 -8.12 19.42
N PHE A 12 2.21 -8.74 18.31
CA PHE A 12 3.58 -8.68 17.82
C PHE A 12 4.01 -7.23 17.50
N LEU A 13 3.15 -6.47 16.82
CA LEU A 13 3.43 -5.08 16.41
C LEU A 13 3.80 -4.15 17.56
N LEU A 14 3.29 -4.39 18.78
CA LEU A 14 3.62 -3.61 19.98
C LEU A 14 5.12 -3.55 20.31
N THR A 15 5.90 -4.51 19.83
CA THR A 15 7.34 -4.62 20.09
C THR A 15 8.17 -4.80 18.82
N ALA A 16 7.52 -4.91 17.65
CA ALA A 16 8.18 -5.24 16.39
C ALA A 16 9.25 -4.19 16.02
N PHE A 17 9.00 -2.92 16.34
CA PHE A 17 9.84 -1.81 15.92
C PHE A 17 10.78 -1.28 17.02
N ASP A 18 10.80 -1.91 18.21
CA ASP A 18 11.62 -1.49 19.35
C ASP A 18 13.14 -1.49 19.05
N ASN A 19 13.57 -2.35 18.12
CA ASN A 19 14.97 -2.48 17.71
C ASN A 19 15.31 -1.66 16.45
N GLY A 20 14.40 -0.79 16.00
CA GLY A 20 14.54 0.08 14.85
C GLY A 20 13.99 -0.51 13.54
N GLU A 21 14.24 0.18 12.44
CA GLU A 21 13.70 -0.16 11.12
C GLU A 21 14.30 -1.45 10.54
N TYR A 22 13.44 -2.26 9.94
CA TYR A 22 13.81 -3.45 9.18
C TYR A 22 14.52 -3.10 7.86
N ALA A 23 15.49 -3.93 7.45
CA ALA A 23 16.02 -3.85 6.10
C ALA A 23 15.05 -4.49 5.09
N THR A 24 15.21 -4.16 3.80
CA THR A 24 14.36 -4.71 2.74
C THR A 24 14.31 -6.24 2.75
N ASP A 25 15.45 -6.92 2.93
CA ASP A 25 15.50 -8.38 2.97
C ASP A 25 14.72 -8.96 4.16
N ASP A 26 14.79 -8.31 5.32
CA ASP A 26 14.09 -8.76 6.53
C ASP A 26 12.58 -8.63 6.36
N VAL A 27 12.12 -7.50 5.81
CA VAL A 27 10.70 -7.27 5.48
C VAL A 27 10.18 -8.35 4.53
N ILE A 28 10.91 -8.60 3.44
CA ILE A 28 10.51 -9.60 2.44
C ILE A 28 10.49 -11.00 3.06
N ALA A 29 11.53 -11.37 3.80
CA ALA A 29 11.60 -12.68 4.46
C ALA A 29 10.45 -12.89 5.46
N PHE A 30 10.03 -11.82 6.15
CA PHE A 30 8.93 -11.85 7.11
C PHE A 30 7.56 -12.02 6.45
N VAL A 31 7.26 -11.27 5.38
CA VAL A 31 5.93 -11.28 4.73
C VAL A 31 5.75 -12.36 3.67
N MET A 32 6.83 -12.87 3.07
CA MET A 32 6.76 -13.82 1.95
C MET A 32 5.92 -15.07 2.26
N PRO A 33 6.05 -15.73 3.43
CA PRO A 33 5.25 -16.92 3.75
C PRO A 33 3.75 -16.64 3.66
N LEU A 34 3.29 -15.51 4.22
CA LEU A 34 1.89 -15.10 4.13
C LEU A 34 1.44 -14.90 2.67
N PHE A 35 2.26 -14.25 1.83
CA PHE A 35 1.90 -14.03 0.43
C PHE A 35 1.77 -15.36 -0.34
N GLU A 36 2.68 -16.30 -0.11
CA GLU A 36 2.64 -17.62 -0.72
C GLU A 36 1.43 -18.44 -0.24
N GLU A 37 1.09 -18.34 1.04
CA GLU A 37 -0.09 -18.98 1.62
C GLU A 37 -1.39 -18.45 0.99
N VAL A 38 -1.54 -17.12 0.91
CA VAL A 38 -2.71 -16.49 0.28
C VAL A 38 -2.81 -16.84 -1.22
N LEU A 39 -1.68 -16.93 -1.93
CA LEU A 39 -1.68 -17.40 -3.31
C LEU A 39 -2.24 -18.83 -3.42
N SER A 40 -1.91 -19.71 -2.46
CA SER A 40 -2.45 -21.07 -2.45
C SER A 40 -3.98 -21.08 -2.27
N PHE A 41 -4.53 -20.16 -1.47
CA PHE A 41 -5.99 -20.00 -1.35
C PHE A 41 -6.59 -19.56 -2.69
N HIS A 42 -5.95 -18.64 -3.41
CA HIS A 42 -6.42 -18.16 -4.71
C HIS A 42 -6.41 -19.26 -5.77
N ASP A 43 -5.40 -20.13 -5.76
CA ASP A 43 -5.30 -21.31 -6.64
C ASP A 43 -6.48 -22.27 -6.43
N ASP A 44 -6.99 -22.37 -5.19
CA ASP A 44 -8.17 -23.15 -4.82
C ASP A 44 -9.51 -22.38 -5.00
N GLY A 45 -9.46 -21.15 -5.52
CA GLY A 45 -10.63 -20.29 -5.71
C GLY A 45 -11.24 -19.76 -4.40
N LEU A 46 -10.43 -19.69 -3.36
CA LEU A 46 -10.73 -19.11 -2.05
C LEU A 46 -10.04 -17.74 -1.89
N VAL A 47 -10.39 -17.03 -0.82
CA VAL A 47 -9.76 -15.78 -0.36
C VAL A 47 -9.38 -15.90 1.10
N ALA A 48 -8.39 -15.11 1.49
CA ALA A 48 -7.83 -15.07 2.82
C ALA A 48 -8.78 -14.38 3.82
N PRO A 49 -8.87 -14.84 5.08
CA PRO A 49 -9.82 -14.33 6.07
C PRO A 49 -9.38 -13.02 6.77
N PHE A 50 -8.96 -12.01 5.99
CA PHE A 50 -8.48 -10.72 6.52
C PHE A 50 -9.55 -9.89 7.25
N GLU A 51 -10.83 -10.19 7.05
CA GLU A 51 -11.94 -9.51 7.71
C GLU A 51 -11.98 -9.75 9.22
N LYS A 52 -11.27 -10.78 9.69
CA LYS A 52 -11.07 -11.14 11.09
C LYS A 52 -9.65 -10.75 11.50
N GLN A 53 -9.50 -9.99 12.57
CA GLN A 53 -8.18 -9.46 12.96
C GLN A 53 -7.26 -10.54 13.53
N GLU A 54 -7.84 -11.54 14.17
CA GLU A 54 -7.18 -12.64 14.87
C GLU A 54 -6.64 -13.73 13.96
N THR A 55 -6.88 -13.64 12.65
CA THR A 55 -6.51 -14.71 11.71
C THR A 55 -5.06 -14.61 11.27
N VAL A 56 -4.42 -13.45 11.41
CA VAL A 56 -3.00 -13.25 11.09
C VAL A 56 -2.17 -13.35 12.37
N PHE A 57 -1.17 -14.21 12.36
CA PHE A 57 -0.34 -14.49 13.53
C PHE A 57 1.11 -14.81 13.13
N ILE A 58 1.97 -14.85 14.14
CA ILE A 58 3.36 -15.25 14.02
C ILE A 58 3.51 -16.69 14.50
N THR A 59 3.98 -17.56 13.62
CA THR A 59 4.33 -18.95 13.89
C THR A 59 5.82 -19.13 13.63
N ASP A 60 6.60 -19.51 14.64
CA ASP A 60 8.05 -19.76 14.51
C ASP A 60 8.80 -18.61 13.77
N ASP A 61 8.54 -17.38 14.21
CA ASP A 61 9.09 -16.11 13.66
C ASP A 61 8.67 -15.78 12.22
N ARG A 62 7.60 -16.40 11.71
CA ARG A 62 7.05 -16.15 10.37
C ARG A 62 5.62 -15.68 10.43
N LEU A 63 5.25 -14.77 9.54
CA LEU A 63 3.89 -14.32 9.39
C LEU A 63 3.05 -15.40 8.70
N ASP A 64 1.89 -15.69 9.27
CA ASP A 64 1.03 -16.82 8.95
C ASP A 64 -0.45 -16.40 9.05
N ILE A 65 -1.35 -17.20 8.48
CA ILE A 65 -2.79 -16.95 8.47
C ILE A 65 -3.60 -18.24 8.62
N ASP A 66 -4.75 -18.17 9.32
CA ASP A 66 -5.59 -19.37 9.55
C ASP A 66 -6.26 -19.88 8.26
N GLU A 67 -5.64 -20.88 7.64
CA GLU A 67 -6.16 -21.59 6.45
C GLU A 67 -7.56 -22.17 6.63
N ASN A 68 -7.97 -22.53 7.86
CA ASN A 68 -9.28 -23.13 8.12
C ASN A 68 -10.43 -22.13 7.98
N LEU A 69 -10.10 -20.84 7.98
CA LEU A 69 -11.06 -19.76 7.84
C LEU A 69 -11.08 -19.18 6.42
N ALA A 70 -10.20 -19.65 5.51
CA ALA A 70 -10.26 -19.33 4.10
C ALA A 70 -11.66 -19.67 3.54
N HIS A 71 -12.19 -18.78 2.71
CA HIS A 71 -13.58 -18.89 2.25
C HIS A 71 -13.74 -18.46 0.80
N LYS A 72 -14.92 -18.70 0.22
CA LYS A 72 -15.21 -18.27 -1.14
C LYS A 72 -15.31 -16.73 -1.22
N PRO A 73 -14.96 -16.13 -2.36
CA PRO A 73 -15.16 -14.70 -2.59
C PRO A 73 -16.62 -14.26 -2.39
N SER A 74 -16.80 -13.03 -1.91
CA SER A 74 -18.09 -12.34 -1.86
C SER A 74 -18.14 -11.20 -2.88
N ASN A 75 -19.21 -11.13 -3.66
CA ASN A 75 -19.31 -10.19 -4.78
C ASN A 75 -20.37 -9.12 -4.53
N SER A 76 -19.91 -7.92 -4.19
CA SER A 76 -20.74 -6.72 -4.06
C SER A 76 -20.19 -5.56 -4.90
N LEU A 77 -19.65 -5.86 -6.09
CA LEU A 77 -19.02 -4.87 -6.99
C LEU A 77 -19.92 -3.68 -7.33
N ASP A 78 -21.24 -3.87 -7.36
CA ASP A 78 -22.15 -2.77 -7.68
C ASP A 78 -22.20 -1.71 -6.56
N LYS A 79 -22.06 -2.10 -5.29
CA LYS A 79 -21.95 -1.15 -4.17
C LYS A 79 -20.65 -0.35 -4.25
N ILE A 80 -19.55 -0.98 -4.67
CA ILE A 80 -18.28 -0.28 -4.90
C ILE A 80 -18.42 0.72 -6.03
N LYS A 81 -19.02 0.33 -7.16
CA LYS A 81 -19.26 1.26 -8.28
C LYS A 81 -20.14 2.43 -7.87
N GLU A 82 -21.13 2.20 -7.01
CA GLU A 82 -21.99 3.26 -6.47
C GLU A 82 -21.17 4.25 -5.61
N LEU A 83 -20.34 3.74 -4.70
CA LEU A 83 -19.43 4.56 -3.89
C LEU A 83 -18.52 5.46 -4.74
N PHE A 84 -17.97 4.93 -5.84
CA PHE A 84 -17.13 5.71 -6.76
C PHE A 84 -17.91 6.70 -7.62
N LYS A 85 -19.16 6.41 -7.99
CA LYS A 85 -20.01 7.38 -8.70
C LYS A 85 -20.24 8.63 -7.86
N ASP A 86 -20.59 8.44 -6.59
CA ASP A 86 -20.80 9.54 -5.65
C ASP A 86 -19.50 10.33 -5.47
N TYR A 87 -18.37 9.64 -5.30
CA TYR A 87 -17.05 10.24 -5.19
C TYR A 87 -16.67 11.11 -6.41
N HIS A 88 -16.82 10.59 -7.63
CA HIS A 88 -16.50 11.34 -8.85
C HIS A 88 -17.48 12.48 -9.15
N SER A 89 -18.75 12.35 -8.74
CA SER A 89 -19.78 13.36 -8.99
C SER A 89 -19.58 14.66 -8.21
N ILE A 90 -18.85 14.61 -7.09
CA ILE A 90 -18.61 15.77 -6.21
C ILE A 90 -17.44 16.64 -6.73
N GLY A 91 -16.85 16.32 -7.87
CA GLY A 91 -15.78 17.14 -8.47
C GLY A 91 -14.40 16.96 -7.83
N PHE A 92 -14.23 15.90 -7.02
CA PHE A 92 -12.94 15.47 -6.50
C PHE A 92 -12.06 14.91 -7.64
N VAL A 93 -11.37 15.79 -8.37
CA VAL A 93 -10.20 15.38 -9.15
C VAL A 93 -9.06 15.21 -8.15
N VAL A 94 -8.78 13.95 -7.85
CA VAL A 94 -7.88 13.49 -6.79
C VAL A 94 -6.43 13.91 -7.05
N THR A 95 -6.01 15.00 -6.41
CA THR A 95 -4.60 15.31 -6.17
C THR A 95 -4.46 15.83 -4.74
N ASP A 96 -4.11 14.93 -3.80
CA ASP A 96 -3.58 15.23 -2.45
C ASP A 96 -4.37 16.20 -1.55
N GLU A 97 -5.67 16.03 -1.38
CA GLU A 97 -6.46 16.99 -0.60
C GLU A 97 -6.58 16.65 0.89
N THR A 98 -5.68 17.23 1.67
CA THR A 98 -5.94 17.54 3.08
C THR A 98 -6.97 18.66 3.16
N LYS A 99 -8.14 18.44 3.77
CA LYS A 99 -9.11 19.53 4.02
C LYS A 99 -8.64 20.33 5.23
N VAL A 100 -8.22 21.57 5.02
CA VAL A 100 -7.94 22.52 6.13
C VAL A 100 -9.26 23.10 6.60
N VAL A 101 -9.74 22.67 7.76
CA VAL A 101 -10.84 23.33 8.46
C VAL A 101 -10.21 24.36 9.42
N THR A 102 -10.37 25.63 9.09
CA THR A 102 -9.97 26.74 9.97
C THR A 102 -11.13 27.04 10.91
N ASP A 103 -11.01 26.67 12.18
CA ASP A 103 -11.93 27.15 13.20
C ASP A 103 -11.54 28.58 13.60
N ILE A 104 -12.43 29.54 13.29
CA ILE A 104 -12.16 30.98 13.40
C ILE A 104 -12.12 31.41 14.88
N ASP A 105 -12.69 30.61 15.78
CA ASP A 105 -12.80 30.93 17.20
C ASP A 105 -11.61 30.41 18.03
N GLU A 106 -10.92 29.34 17.60
CA GLU A 106 -9.83 28.70 18.38
C GLU A 106 -8.44 28.74 17.71
N GLY A 107 -8.33 29.18 16.46
CA GLY A 107 -7.03 29.24 15.76
C GLY A 107 -6.38 27.88 15.50
N LEU A 108 -7.11 26.78 15.74
CA LEU A 108 -6.69 25.42 15.45
C LEU A 108 -6.98 25.09 13.98
N GLN A 109 -5.92 24.83 13.21
CA GLN A 109 -6.03 24.26 11.87
C GLN A 109 -6.17 22.75 12.00
N GLN A 110 -7.36 22.21 11.74
CA GLN A 110 -7.53 20.75 11.63
C GLN A 110 -7.38 20.32 10.18
N HIS A 111 -6.42 19.44 9.95
CA HIS A 111 -6.17 18.77 8.69
C HIS A 111 -7.00 17.48 8.67
N ILE A 112 -8.05 17.40 7.84
CA ILE A 112 -8.85 16.18 7.70
C ILE A 112 -8.38 15.44 6.45
N ASN A 113 -7.73 14.29 6.63
CA ASN A 113 -7.42 13.37 5.55
C ASN A 113 -8.69 12.61 5.15
N LEU A 114 -9.26 12.95 3.99
CA LEU A 114 -10.51 12.35 3.50
C LEU A 114 -10.34 10.88 3.08
N ASN A 115 -9.09 10.42 2.95
CA ASN A 115 -8.79 9.04 2.62
C ASN A 115 -8.78 8.13 3.85
N ILE A 116 -9.08 8.61 5.07
CA ILE A 116 -9.11 7.78 6.28
C ILE A 116 -10.52 7.76 6.85
N HIS A 117 -11.04 6.55 7.10
CA HIS A 117 -12.32 6.36 7.73
C HIS A 117 -12.13 6.00 9.21
N LYS A 118 -12.19 7.03 10.06
CA LYS A 118 -11.90 6.92 11.50
C LYS A 118 -12.98 6.20 12.31
N ASP A 119 -14.25 6.33 11.93
CA ASP A 119 -15.38 5.77 12.69
C ASP A 119 -16.13 4.73 11.85
N VAL A 120 -15.82 3.45 12.09
CA VAL A 120 -16.45 2.29 11.43
C VAL A 120 -17.95 2.14 11.72
N GLN A 121 -18.51 2.87 12.70
CA GLN A 121 -19.95 2.90 12.95
C GLN A 121 -20.67 3.86 11.98
N GLN A 122 -19.94 4.76 11.34
CA GLN A 122 -20.50 5.64 10.32
C GLN A 122 -20.51 4.96 8.95
N PRO A 123 -21.48 5.27 8.09
CA PRO A 123 -21.48 4.76 6.73
C PRO A 123 -20.25 5.29 5.97
N LEU A 124 -19.63 4.40 5.20
CA LEU A 124 -18.53 4.75 4.30
C LEU A 124 -19.06 5.63 3.16
N LYS A 125 -18.56 6.87 3.05
CA LYS A 125 -19.02 7.87 2.05
C LYS A 125 -18.14 7.93 0.81
N ASN A 126 -16.90 7.47 0.91
CA ASN A 126 -15.92 7.42 -0.15
C ASN A 126 -14.92 6.29 0.14
N PRO A 127 -14.16 5.81 -0.86
CA PRO A 127 -13.06 4.88 -0.63
C PRO A 127 -12.09 5.49 0.37
N ALA A 128 -11.65 4.70 1.35
CA ALA A 128 -10.79 5.15 2.43
C ALA A 128 -9.99 3.98 3.03
N TYR A 129 -8.87 4.30 3.66
CA TYR A 129 -8.12 3.40 4.53
C TYR A 129 -8.83 3.26 5.87
N LEU A 130 -8.76 2.04 6.42
CA LEU A 130 -9.31 1.69 7.73
C LEU A 130 -8.17 1.44 8.71
N LEU A 131 -8.46 1.53 10.00
CA LEU A 131 -7.54 1.03 11.03
C LEU A 131 -7.32 -0.47 10.89
N GLY A 132 -6.07 -0.89 11.04
CA GLY A 132 -5.60 -2.25 10.85
C GLY A 132 -5.36 -2.60 9.38
N TYR A 133 -5.48 -3.90 9.07
CA TYR A 133 -5.04 -4.49 7.80
C TYR A 133 -6.21 -4.94 6.92
N ARG A 134 -7.32 -4.21 6.98
CA ARG A 134 -8.58 -4.54 6.29
C ARG A 134 -8.82 -3.63 5.10
N CYS A 135 -9.49 -4.15 4.07
CA CYS A 135 -9.93 -3.35 2.95
C CYS A 135 -11.32 -2.73 3.23
N TYR A 136 -11.55 -1.50 2.78
CA TYR A 136 -12.87 -0.87 2.87
C TYR A 136 -13.96 -1.60 2.08
N GLU A 137 -13.57 -2.37 1.06
CA GLU A 137 -14.48 -3.16 0.24
C GLU A 137 -15.23 -4.20 1.08
N GLU A 138 -14.62 -4.69 2.16
CA GLU A 138 -15.24 -5.62 3.09
C GLU A 138 -16.41 -4.97 3.85
N LEU A 139 -16.35 -3.66 4.12
CA LEU A 139 -17.48 -2.92 4.73
C LEU A 139 -18.68 -2.82 3.78
N LEU A 140 -18.48 -3.11 2.49
CA LEU A 140 -19.51 -3.19 1.47
C LEU A 140 -19.91 -4.63 1.17
N ASP A 141 -19.49 -5.61 1.97
CA ASP A 141 -19.69 -7.05 1.72
C ASP A 141 -19.08 -7.51 0.38
N HIS A 142 -17.96 -6.91 -0.02
CA HIS A 142 -17.15 -7.39 -1.14
C HIS A 142 -15.80 -7.87 -0.65
N HIS A 143 -15.39 -9.04 -1.12
CA HIS A 143 -14.10 -9.62 -0.83
C HIS A 143 -13.72 -10.57 -1.95
N ASP A 144 -12.72 -10.20 -2.73
CA ASP A 144 -12.13 -11.04 -3.76
C ASP A 144 -10.58 -11.05 -3.63
N ALA A 145 -9.90 -11.74 -4.55
CA ALA A 145 -8.44 -11.80 -4.56
C ALA A 145 -7.77 -10.40 -4.63
N LEU A 146 -8.42 -9.40 -5.22
CA LEU A 146 -7.90 -8.04 -5.30
C LEU A 146 -8.10 -7.26 -4.00
N THR A 147 -9.10 -7.65 -3.20
CA THR A 147 -9.24 -7.24 -1.81
C THR A 147 -8.10 -7.80 -0.97
N ASP A 148 -7.74 -9.08 -1.13
CA ASP A 148 -6.59 -9.69 -0.43
C ASP A 148 -5.27 -8.99 -0.77
N ILE A 149 -5.03 -8.67 -2.04
CA ILE A 149 -3.84 -7.91 -2.48
C ILE A 149 -3.75 -6.57 -1.74
N PHE A 150 -4.87 -5.87 -1.52
CA PHE A 150 -4.87 -4.63 -0.76
C PHE A 150 -4.43 -4.85 0.69
N CYS A 151 -4.98 -5.86 1.36
CA CYS A 151 -4.64 -6.21 2.75
C CYS A 151 -3.17 -6.61 2.89
N LEU A 152 -2.65 -7.44 1.97
CA LEU A 152 -1.23 -7.80 1.90
C LEU A 152 -0.34 -6.57 1.68
N GLY A 153 -0.80 -5.60 0.87
CA GLY A 153 -0.11 -4.34 0.63
C GLY A 153 0.01 -3.49 1.90
N LEU A 154 -1.04 -3.46 2.73
CA LEU A 154 -1.02 -2.77 4.04
C LEU A 154 -0.01 -3.42 4.98
N ILE A 155 0.05 -4.76 5.03
CA ILE A 155 1.01 -5.51 5.85
C ILE A 155 2.45 -5.22 5.37
N LEU A 156 2.70 -5.31 4.06
CA LEU A 156 4.00 -4.99 3.48
C LEU A 156 4.42 -3.54 3.81
N GLY A 157 3.49 -2.61 3.66
CA GLY A 157 3.68 -1.19 3.95
C GLY A 157 4.00 -0.91 5.42
N SER A 158 3.24 -1.51 6.34
CA SER A 158 3.48 -1.45 7.78
C SER A 158 4.88 -1.93 8.14
N MET A 159 5.27 -3.11 7.67
CA MET A 159 6.59 -3.68 8.00
C MET A 159 7.72 -2.87 7.36
N ALA A 160 7.53 -2.38 6.12
CA ALA A 160 8.53 -1.57 5.42
C ALA A 160 8.72 -0.18 6.04
N LEU A 161 7.65 0.43 6.57
CA LEU A 161 7.69 1.76 7.17
C LEU A 161 7.79 1.74 8.69
N SER A 162 7.73 0.56 9.32
CA SER A 162 7.72 0.42 10.78
C SER A 162 6.55 1.16 11.45
N LEU A 163 5.35 0.98 10.90
CA LEU A 163 4.11 1.64 11.33
C LEU A 163 3.08 0.60 11.79
N ASP A 164 2.46 0.77 12.96
CA ASP A 164 1.31 -0.03 13.39
C ASP A 164 0.00 0.61 12.87
N LEU A 165 -0.59 0.03 11.83
CA LEU A 165 -1.80 0.60 11.24
C LEU A 165 -3.05 0.45 12.12
N TYR A 166 -2.98 -0.23 13.27
CA TYR A 166 -4.03 -0.15 14.29
C TYR A 166 -4.00 1.18 15.07
N ASP A 167 -2.92 1.93 15.00
CA ASP A 167 -2.80 3.28 15.54
C ASP A 167 -3.20 4.34 14.49
N GLU A 168 -3.91 5.38 14.92
CA GLU A 168 -4.42 6.42 14.02
C GLU A 168 -3.31 7.29 13.42
N ASP A 169 -2.29 7.63 14.21
CA ASP A 169 -1.20 8.52 13.78
C ASP A 169 -0.27 7.79 12.81
N ASP A 170 -0.02 6.52 13.06
CA ASP A 170 0.74 5.64 12.16
C ASP A 170 -0.01 5.38 10.84
N LEU A 171 -1.34 5.17 10.89
CA LEU A 171 -2.15 5.08 9.68
C LEU A 171 -2.12 6.40 8.88
N GLU A 172 -2.25 7.54 9.56
CA GLU A 172 -2.16 8.85 8.89
C GLU A 172 -0.80 9.05 8.23
N THR A 173 0.28 8.67 8.92
CA THR A 173 1.63 8.65 8.38
C THR A 173 1.73 7.76 7.15
N PHE A 174 1.21 6.53 7.23
CA PHE A 174 1.20 5.60 6.10
C PHE A 174 0.50 6.21 4.88
N VAL A 175 -0.70 6.75 5.05
CA VAL A 175 -1.48 7.35 3.94
C VAL A 175 -0.77 8.56 3.34
N ASN A 176 -0.05 9.35 4.13
CA ASN A 176 0.70 10.51 3.63
C ASN A 176 1.93 10.11 2.82
N TYR A 177 2.58 8.98 3.14
CA TYR A 177 3.80 8.53 2.48
C TYR A 177 3.60 7.38 1.49
N ARG A 178 2.42 6.76 1.39
CA ARG A 178 2.17 5.56 0.55
C ARG A 178 2.55 5.70 -0.93
N THR A 179 2.53 6.91 -1.49
CA THR A 179 2.84 7.18 -2.91
C THR A 179 4.34 7.32 -3.14
N ASN A 180 5.09 7.60 -2.08
CA ASN A 180 6.55 7.56 -2.08
C ASN A 180 7.11 7.13 -0.70
N PRO A 181 6.96 5.84 -0.35
CA PRO A 181 7.44 5.26 0.91
C PRO A 181 8.93 5.54 1.19
N VAL A 182 9.75 5.69 0.14
CA VAL A 182 11.20 5.97 0.26
C VAL A 182 11.48 7.30 0.95
N TYR A 183 10.57 8.27 0.94
CA TYR A 183 10.75 9.52 1.68
C TYR A 183 10.65 9.36 3.20
N TYR A 184 9.96 8.32 3.68
CA TYR A 184 9.86 8.02 5.11
C TYR A 184 10.99 7.08 5.54
N ASN A 185 11.11 5.92 4.89
CA ASN A 185 12.19 4.97 5.15
C ASN A 185 13.11 4.85 3.93
N HIS A 186 14.29 5.48 3.99
CA HIS A 186 15.27 5.45 2.90
C HIS A 186 15.96 4.09 2.69
N ARG A 187 15.77 3.12 3.59
CA ARG A 187 16.39 1.79 3.53
C ARG A 187 15.59 0.80 2.69
N ILE A 188 14.35 1.14 2.32
CA ILE A 188 13.50 0.27 1.51
C ILE A 188 13.92 0.35 0.03
N HIS A 189 13.92 -0.79 -0.64
CA HIS A 189 14.18 -0.82 -2.07
C HIS A 189 13.02 -0.19 -2.85
N PRO A 190 13.28 0.59 -3.92
CA PRO A 190 12.21 1.24 -4.66
C PRO A 190 11.21 0.27 -5.33
N THR A 191 11.60 -0.98 -5.59
CA THR A 191 10.66 -2.04 -6.00
C THR A 191 9.60 -2.32 -4.93
N VAL A 192 10.01 -2.44 -3.66
CA VAL A 192 9.07 -2.62 -2.54
C VAL A 192 8.20 -1.37 -2.38
N SER A 193 8.80 -0.19 -2.50
CA SER A 193 8.06 1.07 -2.52
C SER A 193 6.98 1.09 -3.60
N SER A 194 7.29 0.67 -4.83
CA SER A 194 6.30 0.63 -5.92
C SER A 194 5.18 -0.37 -5.65
N LEU A 195 5.50 -1.53 -5.09
CA LEU A 195 4.52 -2.55 -4.74
C LEU A 195 3.57 -2.07 -3.64
N ILE A 196 4.08 -1.40 -2.59
CA ILE A 196 3.24 -0.79 -1.56
C ILE A 196 2.25 0.17 -2.21
N THR A 197 2.73 1.10 -3.05
CA THR A 197 1.86 2.06 -3.74
C THR A 197 0.79 1.36 -4.58
N GLU A 198 1.18 0.41 -5.43
CA GLU A 198 0.30 -0.29 -6.37
C GLU A 198 -0.72 -1.18 -5.65
N MET A 199 -0.32 -1.91 -4.60
CA MET A 199 -1.20 -2.84 -3.89
C MET A 199 -2.23 -2.09 -3.04
N THR A 200 -1.84 -0.97 -2.44
CA THR A 200 -2.72 -0.21 -1.54
C THR A 200 -3.48 0.93 -2.24
N GLU A 201 -3.63 0.91 -3.56
CA GLU A 201 -4.49 1.90 -4.24
C GLU A 201 -5.96 1.75 -3.83
N LEU A 202 -6.64 2.84 -3.46
CA LEU A 202 -8.06 2.77 -3.10
C LEU A 202 -8.95 2.44 -4.30
N ASP A 203 -8.59 2.94 -5.48
CA ASP A 203 -9.22 2.56 -6.74
C ASP A 203 -8.71 1.19 -7.19
N ARG A 204 -9.59 0.18 -7.09
CA ARG A 204 -9.27 -1.20 -7.46
C ARG A 204 -8.80 -1.35 -8.91
N ASN A 205 -9.19 -0.46 -9.82
CA ASN A 205 -8.73 -0.52 -11.22
C ASN A 205 -7.26 -0.12 -11.38
N LYS A 206 -6.66 0.50 -10.35
CA LYS A 206 -5.25 0.88 -10.31
C LYS A 206 -4.41 -0.10 -9.50
N ARG A 207 -5.04 -1.06 -8.79
CA ARG A 207 -4.32 -2.07 -8.02
C ARG A 207 -3.61 -3.05 -8.95
N CYS A 208 -2.48 -3.57 -8.49
CA CYS A 208 -1.84 -4.70 -9.15
C CYS A 208 -2.80 -5.91 -9.13
N PRO A 209 -3.11 -6.52 -10.29
CA PRO A 209 -4.16 -7.55 -10.37
C PRO A 209 -3.69 -8.98 -10.08
N ASP A 210 -2.37 -9.21 -9.97
CA ASP A 210 -1.79 -10.56 -9.95
C ASP A 210 -0.82 -10.75 -8.78
N LEU A 211 -1.21 -11.58 -7.81
CA LEU A 211 -0.40 -11.89 -6.63
C LEU A 211 0.88 -12.67 -6.98
N LEU A 212 0.86 -13.50 -8.02
CA LEU A 212 2.05 -14.25 -8.45
C LEU A 212 3.13 -13.31 -9.01
N ASP A 213 2.73 -12.29 -9.77
CA ASP A 213 3.66 -11.25 -10.24
C ASP A 213 4.28 -10.47 -9.07
N ILE A 214 3.46 -10.09 -8.08
CA ILE A 214 3.90 -9.41 -6.86
C ILE A 214 4.95 -10.27 -6.12
N ILE A 215 4.66 -11.56 -5.90
CA ILE A 215 5.59 -12.50 -5.26
C ILE A 215 6.90 -12.59 -6.04
N ASN A 216 6.83 -12.68 -7.37
CA ASN A 216 8.02 -12.72 -8.22
C ASN A 216 8.85 -11.42 -8.14
N ARG A 217 8.19 -10.26 -8.10
CA ARG A 217 8.84 -8.95 -7.92
C ARG A 217 9.51 -8.83 -6.57
N LEU A 218 8.89 -9.33 -5.50
CA LEU A 218 9.50 -9.38 -4.16
C LEU A 218 10.71 -10.32 -4.13
N LYS A 219 10.60 -11.54 -4.68
CA LYS A 219 11.70 -12.51 -4.73
C LYS A 219 12.93 -12.00 -5.48
N HIS A 220 12.72 -11.25 -6.56
CA HIS A 220 13.79 -10.76 -7.43
C HIS A 220 13.96 -9.25 -7.34
N TYR A 221 13.58 -8.64 -6.21
CA TYR A 221 13.44 -7.18 -6.10
C TYR A 221 14.68 -6.38 -6.51
N ARG A 222 15.88 -6.97 -6.34
CA ARG A 222 17.19 -6.40 -6.72
C ARG A 222 17.39 -6.29 -8.24
N ASP A 223 16.76 -7.18 -9.00
CA ASP A 223 16.83 -7.22 -10.46
C ASP A 223 15.80 -6.27 -11.10
N PHE A 224 14.76 -5.93 -10.34
CA PHE A 224 13.77 -4.92 -10.73
C PHE A 224 14.32 -3.52 -10.48
N ASP A 225 14.57 -2.81 -11.56
CA ASP A 225 14.96 -1.39 -11.53
C ASP A 225 13.75 -0.54 -11.92
N PRO A 226 13.03 0.06 -10.95
CA PRO A 226 11.88 0.89 -11.25
C PRO A 226 12.24 2.12 -12.09
N GLU A 227 13.49 2.61 -12.09
CA GLU A 227 13.91 3.71 -12.99
C GLU A 227 13.92 3.28 -14.47
N LYS A 228 14.04 1.98 -14.75
CA LYS A 228 13.90 1.43 -16.11
C LYS A 228 12.46 1.16 -16.52
N GLN A 229 11.53 1.13 -15.57
CA GLN A 229 10.11 0.79 -15.79
C GLN A 229 9.16 1.98 -15.60
N THR A 230 9.57 3.05 -14.93
CA THR A 230 8.74 4.22 -14.66
C THR A 230 8.71 5.20 -15.84
N ASP A 231 7.50 5.53 -16.28
CA ASP A 231 7.26 6.74 -17.08
C ASP A 231 7.43 7.95 -16.16
N LEU A 232 8.50 8.72 -16.38
CA LEU A 232 8.90 9.88 -15.58
C LEU A 232 7.86 11.02 -15.60
N SER A 233 6.76 10.88 -16.35
CA SER A 233 5.69 11.87 -16.43
C SER A 233 4.91 12.06 -15.13
N ASN A 234 4.91 11.07 -14.22
CA ASN A 234 3.98 11.02 -13.08
C ASN A 234 4.63 11.23 -11.70
N ILE A 235 5.90 11.64 -11.63
CA ILE A 235 6.58 11.89 -10.34
C ILE A 235 6.10 13.24 -9.77
N SER A 236 5.14 13.18 -8.85
CA SER A 236 4.44 14.30 -8.19
C SER A 236 5.35 15.30 -7.42
N GLY A 237 6.64 14.99 -7.26
CA GLY A 237 7.63 15.90 -6.65
C GLY A 237 8.15 17.01 -7.58
N TRP A 238 7.76 17.03 -8.86
CA TRP A 238 8.20 18.05 -9.83
C TRP A 238 7.23 19.24 -9.98
N VAL A 239 6.10 19.24 -9.26
CA VAL A 239 5.06 20.27 -9.42
C VAL A 239 5.33 21.52 -8.55
N ASN A 240 6.21 21.46 -7.54
CA ASN A 240 6.44 22.58 -6.60
C ASN A 240 7.86 23.20 -6.62
N LYS A 241 8.58 23.12 -7.74
CA LYS A 241 9.74 23.99 -7.98
C LYS A 241 9.59 24.65 -9.34
N GLU A 242 9.56 25.98 -9.37
CA GLU A 242 9.73 26.74 -10.61
C GLU A 242 10.92 26.14 -11.38
N ILE A 243 10.61 25.54 -12.53
CA ILE A 243 11.58 24.85 -13.36
C ILE A 243 12.54 25.94 -13.89
N SER A 244 13.64 26.15 -13.18
CA SER A 244 14.65 27.12 -13.62
C SER A 244 15.22 26.68 -14.97
N THR A 245 15.51 27.65 -15.83
CA THR A 245 16.07 27.50 -17.18
C THR A 245 17.30 26.59 -17.25
N ARG A 246 18.01 26.40 -16.15
CA ARG A 246 19.15 25.48 -16.04
C ARG A 246 18.75 24.00 -16.14
N SER A 247 17.61 23.60 -15.56
CA SER A 247 17.13 22.22 -15.59
C SER A 247 16.64 21.83 -16.99
N GLN A 248 15.96 22.73 -17.70
CA GLN A 248 15.59 22.54 -19.11
C GLN A 248 16.82 22.44 -20.03
N TYR A 249 17.88 23.23 -19.76
CA TYR A 249 19.13 23.13 -20.50
C TYR A 249 19.83 21.78 -20.29
N ILE A 250 19.86 21.28 -19.05
CA ILE A 250 20.44 19.96 -18.71
C ILE A 250 19.64 18.83 -19.36
N LEU A 251 18.31 18.87 -19.30
CA LEU A 251 17.43 17.90 -19.96
C LEU A 251 17.64 17.86 -21.47
N ASN A 252 17.73 19.02 -22.13
CA ASN A 252 18.03 19.08 -23.56
C ASN A 252 19.43 18.53 -23.89
N LYS A 253 20.41 18.75 -23.01
CA LYS A 253 21.78 18.25 -23.22
C LYS A 253 21.90 16.74 -23.02
N LEU A 254 21.16 16.17 -22.06
CA LEU A 254 21.07 14.73 -21.84
C LEU A 254 20.34 14.03 -22.99
N ARG A 255 19.21 14.60 -23.43
CA ARG A 255 18.46 14.10 -24.58
C ARG A 255 19.33 14.04 -25.84
N ASN A 256 20.06 15.12 -26.14
CA ASN A 256 20.93 15.17 -27.31
C ASN A 256 22.09 14.16 -27.24
N ARG A 257 22.63 13.87 -26.04
CA ARG A 257 23.67 12.83 -25.87
C ARG A 257 23.14 11.42 -26.10
N LEU A 258 21.91 11.12 -25.69
CA LEU A 258 21.24 9.84 -25.92
C LEU A 258 20.95 9.59 -27.42
N PHE A 259 20.60 10.64 -28.16
CA PHE A 259 20.45 10.54 -29.61
C PHE A 259 21.79 10.36 -30.34
N ASP A 260 22.89 10.93 -29.82
CA ASP A 260 24.23 10.81 -30.42
C ASP A 260 24.86 9.43 -30.18
N THR A 261 24.65 8.83 -29.00
CA THR A 261 25.06 7.43 -28.74
C THR A 261 24.25 6.42 -29.53
N SER A 262 22.95 6.68 -29.75
CA SER A 262 22.09 5.86 -30.61
C SER A 262 22.54 5.85 -32.08
N ARG A 263 23.05 6.97 -32.62
CA ARG A 263 23.57 7.03 -34.01
C ARG A 263 24.95 6.40 -34.19
N ARG A 264 25.77 6.30 -33.12
CA ARG A 264 27.11 5.68 -33.17
C ARG A 264 27.10 4.16 -33.05
N ASN A 265 25.99 3.57 -32.58
CA ASN A 265 25.81 2.12 -32.47
C ASN A 265 25.04 1.50 -33.66
N ARG A 266 25.11 2.11 -34.84
CA ARG A 266 24.63 1.56 -36.12
C ARG A 266 25.76 1.46 -37.14
#